data_AF-A0A218QJ69-F1
#
_entry.id   AF-A0A218QJ69-F1
#
_cell.length_a   1.000
_cell.length_b   1.000
_cell.length_c   1.000
_cell.angle_alpha   90.00
_cell.angle_beta   90.00
_cell.angle_gamma   90.00
#
_symmetry.space_group_name_H-M   'P 1'
#
loop_
_entity.id
_entity.type
_entity.pdbx_description
1 polymer ?
#
loop_
_entity_poly.entity_id
_entity_poly.type
_entity_poly.pdbx_seq_one_letter_code
_entity_poly.pdbx_strand_id
1 'polypeptide(L)' 'MSKTPSQNESREMLIWLNQNRQMLLDLYKNQYVAYNANGLIAHSENLREVLDLAEASV' A
#
# COMPACT_ATOMS: atom_id res chain seq x y z
N MET A 1 11.86 -11.66 -5.12
CA MET A 1 12.92 -10.98 -4.34
C MET A 1 12.34 -9.67 -3.85
N SER A 2 12.27 -9.43 -2.54
CA SER A 2 11.83 -8.13 -2.01
C SER A 2 12.90 -7.08 -2.32
N LYS A 3 12.62 -6.19 -3.28
CA LYS A 3 13.44 -4.99 -3.47
C LYS A 3 13.15 -4.03 -2.32
N THR A 4 14.13 -3.80 -1.47
CA THR A 4 14.03 -2.70 -0.49
C THR A 4 13.91 -1.39 -1.26
N PRO A 5 12.86 -0.58 -1.03
CA PRO A 5 12.72 0.70 -1.70
C PRO A 5 13.92 1.61 -1.42
N SER A 6 14.31 2.40 -2.41
CA SER A 6 15.26 3.50 -2.20
C SER A 6 14.70 4.53 -1.21
N GLN A 7 15.57 5.43 -0.72
CA GLN A 7 15.14 6.50 0.18
C GLN A 7 14.10 7.43 -0.47
N ASN A 8 14.27 7.73 -1.76
CA ASN A 8 13.32 8.57 -2.50
C ASN A 8 11.98 7.86 -2.66
N GLU A 9 11.96 6.59 -3.06
CA GLU A 9 10.71 5.82 -3.17
C GLU A 9 10.00 5.72 -1.82
N SER A 10 10.73 5.46 -0.74
CA SER A 10 10.17 5.45 0.61
C SER A 10 9.52 6.78 0.99
N ARG A 11 10.14 7.91 0.59
CA ARG A 11 9.61 9.25 0.85
C ARG A 11 8.31 9.51 0.10
N GLU A 12 8.26 9.17 -1.18
CA GLU A 12 7.06 9.35 -2.00
C GLU A 12 5.90 8.46 -1.50
N MET A 13 6.20 7.21 -1.10
CA MET A 13 5.21 6.33 -0.46
C MET A 13 4.63 6.95 0.83
N LEU A 14 5.47 7.58 1.66
CA LEU A 14 5.00 8.25 2.88
C LEU A 14 4.19 9.52 2.59
N ILE A 15 4.57 10.29 1.57
CA ILE A 15 3.79 11.46 1.12
C ILE A 15 2.39 11.00 0.70
N TRP A 16 2.31 9.97 -0.14
CA TRP A 16 1.03 9.42 -0.59
C TRP A 16 0.18 8.91 0.58
N LEU A 17 0.78 8.14 1.50
CA LEU A 17 0.07 7.63 2.68
C LEU A 17 -0.54 8.77 3.51
N ASN A 18 0.24 9.83 3.75
CA ASN A 18 -0.21 10.95 4.57
C ASN A 18 -1.35 11.73 3.91
N GLN A 19 -1.30 11.93 2.59
CA GLN A 19 -2.36 12.60 1.83
C GLN A 19 -3.66 11.80 1.81
N ASN A 20 -3.57 10.47 1.81
CA ASN A 20 -4.72 9.57 1.65
C ASN A 20 -5.19 8.91 2.95
N ARG A 21 -4.59 9.27 4.10
CA ARG A 21 -4.81 8.60 5.38
C ARG A 21 -6.29 8.54 5.79
N GLN A 22 -7.00 9.65 5.64
CA GLN A 22 -8.42 9.73 6.02
C GLN A 22 -9.28 8.81 5.15
N MET A 23 -9.09 8.87 3.82
CA MET A 23 -9.76 7.97 2.87
C MET A 23 -9.49 6.49 3.21
N LEU A 24 -8.25 6.12 3.53
CA LEU A 24 -7.91 4.74 3.89
C LEU A 24 -8.64 4.29 5.17
N LEU A 25 -8.71 5.16 6.17
CA LEU A 25 -9.41 4.86 7.42
C LEU A 25 -10.92 4.77 7.24
N ASP A 26 -11.50 5.56 6.33
CA ASP A 26 -12.94 5.60 6.10
C ASP A 26 -13.40 4.41 5.22
N LEU A 27 -12.64 4.07 4.18
CA LEU A 27 -13.03 3.05 3.20
C LEU A 27 -12.53 1.64 3.56
N TYR A 28 -11.40 1.51 4.26
CA TYR A 28 -10.70 0.23 4.46
C TYR A 28 -10.37 -0.05 5.93
N LYS A 29 -11.16 0.52 6.87
CA LYS A 29 -10.93 0.49 8.33
C LYS A 29 -10.51 -0.87 8.93
N ASN A 30 -11.03 -1.96 8.38
CA ASN A 30 -10.83 -3.32 8.89
C ASN A 30 -10.12 -4.24 7.88
N GLN A 31 -9.48 -3.65 6.87
CA GLN A 31 -8.83 -4.40 5.79
C GLN A 31 -7.32 -4.16 5.83
N TYR A 32 -6.58 -5.14 5.32
CA TYR A 32 -5.19 -4.95 4.95
C TYR A 32 -5.13 -4.11 3.68
N VAL A 33 -4.11 -3.27 3.57
CA VAL A 33 -3.94 -2.31 2.47
C VAL A 33 -2.49 -2.40 1.98
N ALA A 34 -2.31 -2.66 0.68
CA ALA A 34 -1.03 -2.51 -0.01
C ALA A 34 -1.05 -1.24 -0.86
N TYR A 35 0.03 -0.46 -0.81
CA TYR A 35 0.14 0.81 -1.52
C TYR A 35 1.59 1.11 -1.90
N ASN A 36 1.77 2.02 -2.85
CA ASN A 36 3.07 2.61 -3.18
C ASN A 36 2.90 4.11 -3.49
N ALA A 37 3.95 4.75 -4.04
CA ALA A 37 3.92 6.16 -4.41
C ALA A 37 2.86 6.51 -5.47
N ASN A 38 2.42 5.54 -6.27
CA ASN A 38 1.46 5.73 -7.35
C ASN A 38 0.00 5.55 -6.89
N GLY A 39 -0.23 4.88 -5.77
CA GLY A 39 -1.60 4.59 -5.34
C GLY A 39 -1.77 3.37 -4.46
N LEU A 40 -3.05 3.08 -4.23
CA LEU A 40 -3.53 1.84 -3.66
C LEU A 40 -3.29 0.70 -4.67
N ILE A 41 -2.64 -0.37 -4.22
CA ILE A 41 -2.39 -1.58 -5.03
C ILE A 41 -3.50 -2.60 -4.79
N ALA A 42 -3.80 -2.89 -3.52
CA ALA A 42 -4.78 -3.88 -3.13
C ALA A 42 -5.31 -3.61 -1.73
N HIS A 43 -6.53 -4.09 -1.47
CA HIS A 43 -7.10 -4.13 -0.13
C HIS A 43 -8.00 -5.36 0.01
N SER A 44 -8.00 -6.00 1.18
CA SER A 44 -8.88 -7.13 1.49
C SER A 44 -8.85 -7.40 3.00
N GLU A 45 -9.88 -8.06 3.52
CA GLU A 45 -9.86 -8.64 4.87
C GLU A 45 -8.87 -9.81 4.96
N ASN A 46 -8.50 -10.41 3.83
CA ASN A 46 -7.54 -11.50 3.75
C ASN A 46 -6.13 -10.97 3.45
N LEU A 47 -5.24 -11.06 4.44
CA LEU A 47 -3.84 -10.66 4.29
C LEU A 47 -3.14 -11.38 3.12
N ARG A 48 -3.42 -12.67 2.91
CA ARG A 48 -2.73 -13.46 1.89
C ARG A 48 -3.04 -12.93 0.49
N GLU A 49 -4.29 -12.58 0.23
CA GLU A 49 -4.72 -11.98 -1.03
C GLU A 49 -4.03 -10.64 -1.30
N VAL A 50 -3.94 -9.77 -0.28
CA VAL A 50 -3.25 -8.48 -0.40
C VAL A 50 -1.75 -8.68 -0.70
N LEU A 51 -1.11 -9.66 -0.07
CA LEU A 51 0.30 -9.97 -0.33
C LEU A 51 0.53 -10.51 -1.73
N ASP A 52 -0.31 -11.44 -2.20
CA ASP A 52 -0.19 -12.03 -3.54
C ASP A 52 -0.40 -10.95 -4.63
N LEU A 53 -1.36 -10.04 -4.46
CA LEU A 53 -1.59 -8.90 -5.36
C LEU A 53 -0.44 -7.86 -5.31
N ALA A 54 0.12 -7.61 -4.13
CA ALA A 54 1.24 -6.71 -3.96
C ALA A 54 2.50 -7.24 -4.66
N GLU A 55 2.79 -8.54 -4.52
CA GLU A 55 3.96 -9.17 -5.17
C GLU A 55 3.85 -9.17 -6.70
N ALA A 56 2.63 -9.33 -7.24
CA ALA A 56 2.38 -9.26 -8.68
C ALA A 56 2.54 -7.85 -9.28
N SER A 57 2.62 -6.81 -8.45
CA SER A 57 2.66 -5.40 -8.87
C SER A 57 4.07 -4.79 -8.84
N VAL A 58 5.12 -5.61 -8.63
CA VAL A 58 6.54 -5.21 -8.44
C VAL A 58 7.42 -5.56 -9.64
#